data_AF-A0A1U8PYK9-F1
#
_entry.id   AF-A0A1U8PYK9-F1
#
_cell.length_a   1.000
_cell.length_b   1.000
_cell.length_c   1.000
_cell.angle_alpha   90.00
_cell.angle_beta   90.00
_cell.angle_gamma   90.00
#
_symmetry.space_group_name_H-M   'P 1'
#
loop_
_entity.id
_entity.type
_entity.pdbx_description
1 polymer ?
#
loop_
_entity_poly.entity_id
_entity_poly.type
_entity_poly.pdbx_seq_one_letter_code
_entity_poly.pdbx_strand_id
1 'polypeptide(L)' 'MNWIQRKIYLYNVTFGLYMLDWWERYLINTLMIVLLWFICYNGSRSAAEFYRSDAALCNIYWKRYMGHFV' A
#
# COMPACT_ATOMS: atom_id res chain seq x y z
N MET A 1 2.96 24.73 30.54
CA MET A 1 3.35 24.47 29.14
C MET A 1 3.82 25.79 28.52
N ASN A 2 5.13 25.98 28.34
CA ASN A 2 5.66 27.24 27.79
C ASN A 2 5.26 27.41 26.31
N TRP A 3 4.76 28.59 25.96
CA TRP A 3 4.39 28.94 24.59
C TRP A 3 5.52 28.69 23.58
N ILE A 4 6.77 28.90 24.00
CA ILE A 4 7.99 28.62 23.22
C ILE A 4 8.13 27.14 22.88
N GLN A 5 7.84 26.23 23.81
CA GLN A 5 7.91 24.78 23.56
C GLN A 5 6.89 24.34 22.50
N ARG A 6 5.69 24.93 22.54
CA ARG A 6 4.66 24.68 21.53
C ARG A 6 5.07 25.18 20.14
N LYS A 7 5.76 26.33 20.07
CA LYS A 7 6.32 26.85 18.83
C LYS A 7 7.41 25.92 18.29
N ILE A 8 8.37 25.50 19.11
CA ILE A 8 9.46 24.58 18.72
C ILE A 8 8.91 23.24 18.21
N TYR A 9 7.89 22.67 18.86
CA TYR A 9 7.26 21.42 18.42
C TYR A 9 6.61 21.55 17.03
N LEU A 10 5.86 22.65 16.80
CA LEU A 10 5.29 22.96 15.48
C LEU A 10 6.38 23.20 14.43
N TYR A 11 7.46 23.91 14.79
CA TYR A 11 8.61 24.07 13.89
C TYR A 11 9.25 22.71 13.57
N ASN A 12 9.50 21.83 14.54
CA ASN A 12 10.06 20.51 14.26
C ASN A 12 9.12 19.60 13.44
N VAL A 13 7.80 19.68 13.63
CA VAL A 13 6.84 18.89 12.84
C VAL A 13 6.70 19.41 11.41
N THR A 14 6.60 20.73 11.23
CA THR A 14 6.37 21.34 9.92
C THR A 14 7.67 21.54 9.15
N PHE A 15 8.71 22.03 9.81
CA PHE A 15 10.02 22.23 9.24
C PHE A 15 10.89 20.99 9.33
N GLY A 16 10.73 20.03 10.24
CA GLY A 16 11.58 18.83 10.26
C GLY A 16 11.52 18.00 8.97
N LEU A 17 10.36 17.95 8.29
CA LEU A 17 10.23 17.37 6.94
C LEU A 17 10.69 18.32 5.83
N TYR A 18 10.61 19.63 6.07
CA TYR A 18 11.01 20.73 5.18
C TYR A 18 12.44 21.26 5.45
N MET A 19 13.21 20.65 6.35
CA MET A 19 14.59 21.04 6.66
C MET A 19 15.57 20.05 6.08
N LEU A 20 15.09 18.88 5.66
CA LEU A 20 15.85 18.01 4.79
C LEU A 20 16.32 18.80 3.58
N ASP A 21 17.60 18.63 3.26
CA ASP A 21 18.23 19.22 2.10
C ASP A 21 17.38 18.91 0.87
N TRP A 22 17.41 19.80 -0.12
CA TRP A 22 16.54 19.67 -1.29
C TRP A 22 16.67 18.28 -1.95
N TRP A 23 17.88 17.71 -1.92
CA TRP A 23 18.17 16.34 -2.38
C TRP A 23 17.54 15.24 -1.52
N GLU A 24 17.60 15.35 -0.19
CA GLU A 24 17.05 14.33 0.72
C GLU A 24 15.52 14.24 0.61
N ARG A 25 14.85 15.37 0.36
CA ARG A 25 13.41 15.36 0.08
C ARG A 25 13.06 14.56 -1.17
N TYR A 26 13.84 14.72 -2.25
CA TYR A 26 13.65 13.91 -3.46
C TYR A 26 13.87 12.42 -3.19
N LEU A 27 14.86 12.10 -2.35
CA LEU A 27 15.19 10.72 -2.01
C LEU A 27 14.07 10.06 -1.20
N ILE A 28 13.59 10.72 -0.14
CA ILE A 28 12.47 10.20 0.68
C ILE A 28 11.19 10.07 -0.14
N ASN A 29 10.85 11.05 -0.98
CA ASN A 29 9.62 11.01 -1.77
C ASN A 29 9.67 9.90 -2.82
N THR A 30 10.83 9.70 -3.46
CA THR A 30 11.04 8.60 -4.41
C THR A 30 10.97 7.25 -3.70
N LEU A 31 11.60 7.12 -2.53
CA LEU A 31 11.52 5.90 -1.72
C LEU A 31 10.07 5.57 -1.35
N MET A 32 9.28 6.54 -0.90
CA MET A 32 7.87 6.33 -0.57
C MET A 32 7.05 5.87 -1.78
N ILE A 33 7.27 6.46 -2.96
CA ILE A 33 6.59 6.05 -4.20
C ILE A 33 6.98 4.62 -4.59
N VAL A 34 8.26 4.28 -4.54
CA VAL A 34 8.75 2.92 -4.84
C VAL A 34 8.22 1.90 -3.84
N LEU A 35 8.17 2.25 -2.55
CA LEU A 35 7.66 1.38 -1.50
C LEU A 35 6.17 1.14 -1.67
N LEU A 36 5.39 2.19 -1.94
CA LEU A 36 3.96 2.08 -2.23
C LEU A 36 3.72 1.21 -3.48
N TRP A 37 4.49 1.43 -4.54
CA TRP A 37 4.42 0.62 -5.75
C TRP A 37 4.71 -0.85 -5.45
N PHE A 38 5.72 -1.14 -4.64
CA PHE A 38 6.06 -2.50 -4.24
C PHE A 38 4.93 -3.15 -3.44
N ILE A 39 4.35 -2.45 -2.46
CA ILE A 39 3.22 -2.97 -1.67
C ILE A 39 2.01 -3.19 -2.57
N CYS A 40 1.67 -2.25 -3.45
CA CYS A 40 0.57 -2.39 -4.38
C CYS A 40 0.79 -3.57 -5.32
N TYR A 41 1.97 -3.71 -5.94
CA TYR A 41 2.25 -4.81 -6.86
C TYR A 41 2.13 -6.18 -6.18
N ASN A 42 2.71 -6.33 -4.98
CA ASN A 42 2.63 -7.58 -4.23
C ASN A 42 1.20 -7.84 -3.71
N GLY A 43 0.52 -6.81 -3.22
CA GLY A 43 -0.87 -6.91 -2.75
C GLY A 43 -1.84 -7.26 -3.89
N SER A 44 -1.71 -6.61 -5.05
CA SER A 44 -2.49 -6.92 -6.25
C SER A 44 -2.25 -8.35 -6.73
N ARG A 45 -1.01 -8.85 -6.68
CA ARG A 45 -0.71 -10.24 -7.00
C ARG A 45 -1.38 -11.21 -6.03
N SER A 46 -1.27 -10.95 -4.72
CA SER A 46 -1.92 -11.77 -3.69
C SER A 46 -3.44 -11.78 -3.83
N ALA A 47 -4.05 -10.63 -4.14
CA ALA A 47 -5.48 -10.52 -4.37
C ALA A 47 -5.90 -11.25 -5.66
N ALA A 48 -5.14 -11.11 -6.74
CA ALA A 48 -5.42 -11.78 -8.01
C ALA A 48 -5.36 -13.32 -7.90
N GLU A 49 -4.44 -13.86 -7.10
CA GLU A 49 -4.35 -15.30 -6.80
C GLU A 49 -5.56 -15.78 -5.97
N PHE A 50 -6.04 -14.96 -5.02
CA PHE A 50 -7.26 -15.23 -4.26
C PHE A 50 -8.50 -15.27 -5.17
N TYR A 51 -8.71 -14.22 -5.98
CA TYR A 51 -9.83 -14.17 -6.93
C TYR A 51 -9.79 -15.29 -7.98
N ARG A 52 -8.60 -15.67 -8.45
CA ARG A 52 -8.45 -16.83 -9.35
C ARG A 52 -8.83 -18.13 -8.66
N SER A 53 -8.50 -18.29 -7.38
CA SER A 53 -8.85 -19.48 -6.60
C SER A 53 -10.36 -19.59 -6.41
N ASP A 54 -11.03 -18.49 -6.08
CA ASP A 54 -12.51 -18.45 -5.97
C ASP A 54 -13.19 -18.75 -7.31
N ALA A 55 -12.69 -18.15 -8.39
CA ALA A 55 -13.22 -18.41 -9.73
C ALA A 55 -12.99 -19.86 -10.20
N ALA A 56 -11.83 -20.44 -9.88
CA ALA A 56 -11.50 -21.83 -10.19
C ALA A 56 -12.36 -22.82 -9.39
N LEU A 57 -12.59 -22.57 -8.10
CA LEU A 57 -13.51 -23.35 -7.28
C LEU A 57 -14.92 -23.27 -7.83
N CYS A 58 -15.44 -22.08 -8.13
CA CYS A 58 -16.76 -21.90 -8.73
C CYS A 58 -16.90 -22.70 -10.04
N ASN A 59 -15.87 -22.70 -10.89
CA ASN A 59 -15.86 -23.43 -12.15
C ASN A 59 -15.84 -24.97 -11.95
N ILE A 60 -15.07 -25.47 -10.98
CA ILE A 60 -15.04 -26.91 -10.62
C ILE A 60 -16.38 -27.34 -10.02
N TYR A 61 -16.93 -26.57 -9.08
CA TYR A 61 -18.23 -26.82 -8.49
C TYR A 61 -19.33 -26.82 -9.55
N TRP A 62 -19.35 -25.81 -10.43
CA TRP A 62 -20.30 -25.72 -11.54
C TRP A 62 -20.21 -26.93 -12.48
N LYS A 63 -19.00 -27.33 -12.89
CA LYS A 63 -18.78 -28.53 -13.71
C LYS A 63 -19.28 -29.80 -13.02
N ARG A 64 -19.09 -29.91 -11.70
CA ARG A 64 -19.52 -31.08 -10.93
C ARG A 64 -21.04 -31.15 -10.72
N TYR A 65 -21.72 -30.01 -10.62
CA TYR A 65 -23.18 -29.94 -10.54
C TYR A 65 -23.85 -30.17 -11.91
N MET A 66 -23.31 -29.61 -12.98
CA MET A 66 -23.88 -29.76 -14.34
C MET A 66 -23.55 -31.12 -14.98
N GLY A 67 -22.41 -31.74 -14.65
CA GLY A 67 -22.03 -33.07 -15.15
C GLY A 67 -22.78 -34.23 -14.47
N HIS A 68 -23.59 -33.95 -13.44
CA HIS A 68 -24.46 -34.93 -12.80
C HIS A 68 -25.92 -34.83 -13.31
N PHE A 69 -26.18 -33.92 -14.25
CA PHE A 69 -27.50 -33.63 -14.83
C PHE A 69 -27.58 -33.93 -16.34
N VAL A 70 -26.49 -34.45 -16.93
CA VAL A 70 -26.40 -35.02 -18.29
C VAL A 70 -25.93 -36.46 -18.15
#